data_AF-A0A2D8KJK3-F1
#
_entry.id   AF-A0A2D8KJK3-F1
#
_cell.length_a   1.000
_cell.length_b   1.000
_cell.length_c   1.000
_cell.angle_alpha   90.00
_cell.angle_beta   90.00
_cell.angle_gamma   90.00
#
_symmetry.space_group_name_H-M   'P 1'
#
loop_
_entity.id
_entity.type
_entity.pdbx_description
1 polymer ?
#
loop_
_entity_poly.entity_id
_entity_poly.type
_entity_poly.pdbx_seq_one_letter_code
_entity_poly.pdbx_strand_id
1 'polypeptide(L)'
;MRNKKVKNEYLKKRQLLTSYDIYQAKHKKLPVSKDDYQNLKDEILILESRHPSIKEMGDNLVIRGELKYPDGRIYKGAIKSADQQIPHGHGFMCLNRSDIDVESETFGKKLTDNPWDYVGEFKDGVFDGQGEYECKGNYSYKGEWKKSHFHGKGKLILEEAKEVYEGEFVDSKKNGYGTLIVSDQFKTEGKWKDDKLHGEGKITFLKDIDKEEKGTIIKGNYVKGNLHGPSEKIYPDGDILYCVYDNGVLTKARFRGEKKWNYYKK
;
A
#
# COMPACT_ATOMS: atom_id res chain seq x y z
N MET A 1 23.21 -28.13 21.50
CA MET A 1 21.82 -28.47 21.90
C MET A 1 21.26 -27.58 23.02
N ARG A 2 21.97 -27.34 24.14
CA ARG A 2 21.50 -26.49 25.27
C ARG A 2 21.01 -25.09 24.85
N ASN A 3 21.74 -24.38 24.00
CA ASN A 3 21.40 -23.00 23.59
C ASN A 3 20.08 -22.90 22.78
N LYS A 4 19.73 -23.90 21.96
CA LYS A 4 18.47 -23.91 21.18
C LYS A 4 17.23 -24.10 22.08
N LYS A 5 17.35 -24.91 23.13
CA LYS A 5 16.25 -25.15 24.08
C LYS A 5 15.94 -23.89 24.89
N VAL A 6 16.97 -23.21 25.39
CA VAL A 6 16.82 -21.95 26.15
C VAL A 6 16.23 -20.84 25.27
N LYS A 7 16.68 -20.71 24.01
CA LYS A 7 16.08 -19.76 23.04
C LYS A 7 14.60 -20.04 22.78
N ASN A 8 14.21 -21.31 22.60
CA ASN A 8 12.82 -21.69 22.40
C ASN A 8 11.96 -21.42 23.65
N GLU A 9 12.51 -21.66 24.84
CA GLU A 9 11.84 -21.38 26.11
C GLU A 9 11.62 -19.88 26.30
N TYR A 10 12.64 -19.07 26.03
CA TYR A 10 12.55 -17.61 26.04
C TYR A 10 11.45 -17.10 25.10
N LEU A 11 11.41 -17.58 23.85
CA LEU A 11 10.39 -17.21 22.87
C LEU A 11 8.98 -17.56 23.35
N LYS A 12 8.77 -18.75 23.94
CA LYS A 12 7.48 -19.16 24.48
C LYS A 12 7.03 -18.27 25.64
N LYS A 13 7.92 -17.99 26.59
CA LYS A 13 7.63 -17.11 27.73
C LYS A 13 7.30 -15.68 27.27
N ARG A 14 8.06 -15.14 26.30
CA ARG A 14 7.77 -13.84 25.66
C ARG A 14 6.45 -13.80 24.90
N GLN A 15 6.11 -14.86 24.15
CA GLN A 15 4.81 -14.99 23.48
C GLN A 15 3.66 -15.02 24.48
N LEU A 16 3.83 -15.73 25.60
CA LEU A 16 2.83 -15.80 26.67
C LEU A 16 2.63 -14.43 27.34
N LEU A 17 3.72 -13.74 27.70
CA LEU A 17 3.67 -12.38 28.26
C LEU A 17 2.92 -11.43 27.32
N THR A 18 3.23 -11.51 26.02
CA THR A 18 2.54 -10.74 24.97
C THR A 18 1.04 -11.01 24.94
N SER A 19 0.61 -12.27 25.06
CA SER A 19 -0.80 -12.64 25.09
C SER A 19 -1.53 -12.04 26.30
N TYR A 20 -0.84 -11.94 27.44
CA TYR A 20 -1.38 -11.34 28.66
C TYR A 20 -1.52 -9.82 28.53
N ASP A 21 -0.53 -9.14 27.94
CA ASP A 21 -0.57 -7.70 27.69
C ASP A 21 -1.72 -7.32 26.73
N ILE A 22 -1.92 -8.10 25.66
CA ILE A 22 -3.05 -7.92 24.73
C ILE A 22 -4.39 -8.09 25.46
N TYR A 23 -4.53 -9.13 26.28
CA TYR A 23 -5.74 -9.36 27.07
C TYR A 23 -6.00 -8.20 28.04
N GLN A 24 -4.97 -7.70 28.72
CA GLN A 24 -5.07 -6.57 29.65
C GLN A 24 -5.50 -5.28 28.93
N ALA A 25 -4.94 -5.00 27.75
CA ALA A 25 -5.30 -3.83 26.97
C ALA A 25 -6.79 -3.85 26.57
N LYS A 26 -7.30 -5.02 26.17
CA LYS A 26 -8.68 -5.22 25.71
C LYS A 26 -9.70 -5.25 26.85
N HIS A 27 -9.37 -5.88 27.97
CA HIS A 27 -10.32 -6.18 29.05
C HIS A 27 -10.09 -5.38 30.33
N LYS A 28 -9.07 -4.51 30.37
CA LYS A 28 -8.68 -3.71 31.54
C LYS A 28 -8.40 -4.54 32.81
N LYS A 29 -8.09 -5.83 32.66
CA LYS A 29 -7.69 -6.76 33.73
C LYS A 29 -6.73 -7.82 33.19
N LEU A 30 -5.90 -8.41 34.04
CA LEU A 30 -5.01 -9.51 33.65
C LEU A 30 -5.79 -10.83 33.49
N PRO A 31 -5.35 -11.73 32.59
CA PRO A 31 -5.92 -13.08 32.48
C PRO A 31 -5.43 -14.03 33.59
N VAL A 32 -4.42 -13.61 34.35
CA VAL A 32 -3.79 -14.33 35.48
C VAL A 32 -3.65 -13.41 36.69
N SER A 33 -3.16 -13.93 37.82
CA SER A 33 -2.87 -13.12 39.00
C SER A 33 -1.75 -12.10 38.71
N LYS A 34 -1.68 -11.02 39.51
CA LYS A 34 -0.59 -10.04 39.39
C LYS A 34 0.79 -10.67 39.67
N ASP A 35 0.84 -11.63 40.59
CA ASP A 35 2.06 -12.32 40.98
C ASP A 35 2.57 -13.23 39.86
N ASP A 36 1.68 -14.00 39.21
CA ASP A 36 2.06 -14.85 38.07
C ASP A 36 2.58 -14.03 36.88
N TYR A 37 1.95 -12.88 36.64
CA TYR A 37 2.39 -11.94 35.62
C TYR A 37 3.78 -11.36 35.92
N GLN A 38 4.05 -11.03 37.20
CA GLN A 38 5.36 -10.52 37.61
C GLN A 38 6.43 -11.61 37.55
N ASN A 39 6.14 -12.82 38.01
CA ASN A 39 7.04 -13.97 37.93
C ASN A 39 7.48 -14.24 36.49
N LEU A 40 6.55 -14.18 35.53
CA LEU A 40 6.87 -14.37 34.12
C LEU A 40 7.84 -13.29 33.59
N LYS A 41 7.70 -12.03 34.04
CA LYS A 41 8.64 -10.95 33.69
C LYS A 41 10.04 -11.21 34.26
N ASP A 42 10.10 -11.61 35.52
CA ASP A 42 11.37 -11.84 36.22
C ASP A 42 12.14 -13.02 35.59
N GLU A 43 11.44 -14.10 35.20
CA GLU A 43 12.03 -15.22 34.48
C GLU A 43 12.65 -14.81 33.14
N ILE A 44 11.96 -13.93 32.39
CA ILE A 44 12.46 -13.39 31.12
C ILE A 44 13.73 -12.56 31.35
N LEU A 45 13.74 -11.71 32.37
CA LEU A 45 14.88 -10.87 32.74
C LEU A 45 16.10 -11.72 33.16
N ILE A 46 15.86 -12.81 33.90
CA ILE A 46 16.91 -13.77 34.28
C ILE A 46 17.51 -14.43 33.03
N LEU A 47 16.69 -14.80 32.04
CA LEU A 47 17.18 -15.39 30.79
C LEU A 47 18.02 -14.39 29.97
N GLU A 48 17.62 -13.13 29.91
CA GLU A 48 18.34 -12.07 29.21
C GLU A 48 19.67 -11.74 29.88
N SER A 49 19.71 -11.70 31.22
CA SER A 49 20.93 -11.42 31.98
C SER A 49 21.97 -12.55 31.92
N ARG A 50 21.53 -13.81 31.89
CA ARG A 50 22.43 -14.98 31.88
C ARG A 50 23.00 -15.32 30.51
N HIS A 51 22.42 -14.80 29.43
CA HIS A 51 22.78 -15.19 28.07
C HIS A 51 22.88 -13.96 27.14
N PRO A 52 24.09 -13.44 26.89
CA PRO A 52 24.30 -12.28 26.00
C PRO A 52 23.72 -12.47 24.60
N SER A 53 23.77 -13.69 24.04
CA SER A 53 23.14 -13.99 22.74
C SER A 53 21.60 -14.01 22.78
N ILE A 54 21.00 -14.17 23.97
CA ILE A 54 19.55 -14.00 24.18
C ILE A 54 19.24 -12.53 24.39
N LYS A 55 20.11 -11.76 25.06
CA LYS A 55 20.01 -10.31 25.13
C LYS A 55 20.10 -9.67 23.74
N GLU A 56 21.05 -10.05 22.89
CA GLU A 56 21.09 -9.60 21.49
C GLU A 56 19.87 -10.06 20.68
N MET A 57 19.32 -11.24 20.98
CA MET A 57 18.01 -11.63 20.42
C MET A 57 16.87 -10.79 20.98
N GLY A 58 16.96 -10.37 22.25
CA GLY A 58 16.10 -9.47 23.02
C GLY A 58 16.09 -8.03 22.50
N ASP A 59 17.27 -7.53 22.15
CA ASP A 59 17.53 -6.21 21.59
C ASP A 59 17.06 -6.14 20.12
N ASN A 60 17.16 -7.27 19.41
CA ASN A 60 16.47 -7.49 18.13
C ASN A 60 15.02 -7.96 18.31
N LEU A 61 14.56 -8.16 19.54
CA LEU A 61 13.19 -8.56 19.84
C LEU A 61 12.37 -7.29 19.91
N VAL A 62 11.66 -7.09 18.82
CA VAL A 62 10.27 -6.66 18.80
C VAL A 62 9.55 -6.94 20.15
N ILE A 63 9.50 -5.95 21.05
CA ILE A 63 8.54 -5.93 22.17
C ILE A 63 7.21 -5.41 21.61
N ARG A 64 6.06 -5.92 22.06
CA ARG A 64 4.79 -5.30 21.67
C ARG A 64 4.40 -4.23 22.66
N GLY A 65 4.13 -3.02 22.18
CA GLY A 65 3.77 -1.89 23.03
C GLY A 65 2.94 -0.85 22.28
N GLU A 66 2.60 0.20 23.01
CA GLU A 66 1.94 1.39 22.48
C GLU A 66 2.92 2.56 22.59
N LEU A 67 3.15 3.26 21.49
CA LEU A 67 3.91 4.52 21.45
C LEU A 67 2.94 5.64 21.10
N LYS A 68 2.96 6.70 21.89
CA LYS A 68 2.20 7.93 21.62
C LYS A 68 3.20 9.02 21.26
N TYR A 69 3.01 9.62 20.10
CA TYR A 69 3.86 10.69 19.61
C TYR A 69 3.26 12.06 19.93
N PRO A 70 4.08 13.10 20.11
CA PRO A 70 3.60 14.46 20.38
C PRO A 70 2.70 15.04 19.28
N ASP A 71 2.84 14.57 18.05
CA ASP A 71 1.97 14.94 16.91
C ASP A 71 0.64 14.14 16.88
N GLY A 72 0.35 13.42 17.97
CA GLY A 72 -0.86 12.63 18.15
C GLY A 72 -0.91 11.32 17.38
N ARG A 73 0.18 10.90 16.71
CA ARG A 73 0.25 9.53 16.20
C ARG A 73 0.25 8.53 17.37
N ILE A 74 -0.41 7.40 17.16
CA ILE A 74 -0.36 6.25 18.06
C ILE A 74 0.11 5.06 17.25
N TYR A 75 1.21 4.45 17.69
CA TYR A 75 1.68 3.17 17.19
C TYR A 75 1.35 2.08 18.19
N LYS A 76 0.85 0.94 17.70
CA LYS A 76 0.60 -0.27 18.47
C LYS A 76 1.17 -1.45 17.72
N GLY A 77 2.16 -2.09 18.30
CA GLY A 77 2.76 -3.23 17.65
C GLY A 77 4.16 -3.47 18.14
N ALA A 78 4.92 -4.06 17.26
CA ALA A 78 6.27 -4.48 17.48
C ALA A 78 7.25 -3.28 17.54
N ILE A 79 8.07 -3.21 18.58
CA ILE A 79 8.96 -2.10 18.89
C ILE A 79 10.35 -2.68 19.07
N LYS A 80 11.31 -2.17 18.32
CA LYS A 80 12.71 -2.57 18.43
C LYS A 80 13.30 -1.94 19.69
N SER A 81 13.68 -2.79 20.67
CA SER A 81 14.20 -2.41 21.98
C SER A 81 13.29 -1.50 22.82
N ALA A 82 13.17 -1.77 24.13
CA ALA A 82 12.42 -0.91 25.05
C ALA A 82 12.99 0.51 25.14
N ASP A 83 14.30 0.66 24.92
CA ASP A 83 15.02 1.92 25.06
C ASP A 83 14.92 2.79 23.81
N GLN A 84 14.85 2.16 22.61
CA GLN A 84 14.80 2.90 21.35
C GLN A 84 13.38 3.37 21.01
N GLN A 85 12.35 2.65 21.46
CA GLN A 85 10.95 2.99 21.18
C GLN A 85 10.68 3.18 19.67
N ILE A 86 11.26 2.33 18.82
CA ILE A 86 11.14 2.42 17.37
C ILE A 86 10.15 1.37 16.84
N PRO A 87 9.09 1.76 16.11
CA PRO A 87 8.23 0.82 15.38
C PRO A 87 9.04 -0.11 14.47
N HIS A 88 8.80 -1.41 14.56
CA HIS A 88 9.54 -2.42 13.82
C HIS A 88 8.70 -3.68 13.67
N GLY A 89 8.82 -4.46 12.60
CA GLY A 89 7.95 -5.61 12.36
C GLY A 89 6.49 -5.22 12.19
N HIS A 90 5.56 -6.14 12.45
CA HIS A 90 4.14 -5.87 12.24
C HIS A 90 3.53 -4.99 13.32
N GLY A 91 2.78 -3.97 12.90
CA GLY A 91 2.02 -3.12 13.80
C GLY A 91 0.92 -2.34 13.10
N PHE A 92 0.29 -1.49 13.90
CA PHE A 92 -0.75 -0.57 13.51
C PHE A 92 -0.31 0.84 13.91
N MET A 93 -0.42 1.80 13.00
CA MET A 93 -0.20 3.21 13.30
C MET A 93 -1.41 4.01 12.85
N CYS A 94 -1.89 4.91 13.68
CA CYS A 94 -2.95 5.84 13.31
C CYS A 94 -2.67 7.24 13.84
N LEU A 95 -3.37 8.21 13.27
CA LEU A 95 -3.44 9.57 13.81
C LEU A 95 -4.63 9.69 14.79
N ASN A 96 -4.38 9.98 16.07
CA ASN A 96 -5.42 10.11 17.11
C ASN A 96 -6.23 11.39 16.91
N ARG A 97 -7.55 11.26 16.71
CA ARG A 97 -8.48 12.38 16.49
C ARG A 97 -8.79 13.22 17.74
N SER A 98 -8.46 12.73 18.94
CA SER A 98 -8.98 13.29 20.20
C SER A 98 -8.15 14.46 20.75
N ASP A 99 -6.86 14.52 20.41
CA ASP A 99 -5.87 15.33 21.15
C ASP A 99 -4.99 16.23 20.26
N ILE A 100 -5.33 16.40 18.97
CA ILE A 100 -4.48 17.12 18.00
C ILE A 100 -5.07 18.50 17.69
N ASP A 101 -4.63 19.51 18.45
CA ASP A 101 -4.64 20.93 18.06
C ASP A 101 -3.36 21.28 17.28
N VAL A 102 -3.00 20.48 16.27
CA VAL A 102 -1.78 20.72 15.48
C VAL A 102 -2.17 21.32 14.14
N GLU A 103 -1.93 22.63 14.00
CA GLU A 103 -2.02 23.43 12.77
C GLU A 103 -0.93 23.06 11.75
N SER A 104 -0.76 21.78 11.45
CA SER A 104 0.11 21.35 10.36
C SER A 104 -0.74 21.16 9.10
N GLU A 105 -0.48 22.00 8.11
CA GLU A 105 -1.13 21.96 6.80
C GLU A 105 -0.38 21.02 5.86
N THR A 106 -1.12 20.17 5.15
CA THR A 106 -0.61 19.52 3.93
C THR A 106 -1.61 19.78 2.81
N PHE A 107 -1.15 20.34 1.69
CA PHE A 107 -2.00 20.72 0.54
C PHE A 107 -3.17 21.65 0.90
N GLY A 108 -2.98 22.56 1.87
CA GLY A 108 -4.00 23.54 2.28
C GLY A 108 -5.17 22.97 3.08
N LYS A 109 -5.08 21.72 3.55
CA LYS A 109 -6.03 21.10 4.49
C LYS A 109 -5.32 20.77 5.81
N LYS A 110 -6.02 20.91 6.96
CA LYS A 110 -5.45 20.57 8.26
C LYS A 110 -5.27 19.06 8.35
N LEU A 111 -4.15 18.60 8.92
CA LEU A 111 -3.86 17.17 9.10
C LEU A 111 -4.95 16.39 9.87
N THR A 112 -5.77 17.08 10.67
CA THR A 112 -6.94 16.54 11.38
C THR A 112 -8.11 16.17 10.48
N ASP A 113 -8.22 16.79 9.30
CA ASP A 113 -9.37 16.63 8.41
C ASP A 113 -9.33 15.26 7.70
N ASN A 114 -8.14 14.70 7.53
CA ASN A 114 -7.88 13.45 6.82
C ASN A 114 -7.13 12.45 7.72
N PRO A 115 -7.81 11.89 8.72
CA PRO A 115 -7.23 10.88 9.60
C PRO A 115 -6.84 9.67 8.76
N TRP A 116 -5.65 9.16 9.03
CA TRP A 116 -5.11 8.00 8.37
C TRP A 116 -4.74 6.90 9.35
N ASP A 117 -4.75 5.68 8.83
CA ASP A 117 -4.30 4.49 9.50
C ASP A 117 -3.44 3.64 8.58
N TYR A 118 -2.50 2.92 9.19
CA TYR A 118 -1.63 1.97 8.55
C TYR A 118 -1.60 0.68 9.37
N VAL A 119 -1.79 -0.46 8.70
CA VAL A 119 -1.60 -1.79 9.26
C VAL A 119 -0.58 -2.51 8.39
N GLY A 120 0.55 -2.90 8.96
CA GLY A 120 1.55 -3.60 8.17
C GLY A 120 2.90 -3.70 8.84
N GLU A 121 3.89 -3.97 8.00
CA GLU A 121 5.28 -4.11 8.39
C GLU A 121 5.96 -2.74 8.53
N PHE A 122 6.81 -2.66 9.54
CA PHE A 122 7.65 -1.53 9.85
C PHE A 122 9.11 -1.98 9.88
N LYS A 123 10.02 -1.10 9.49
CA LYS A 123 11.44 -1.30 9.68
C LYS A 123 12.08 0.00 10.09
N ASP A 124 12.65 0.02 11.28
CA ASP A 124 13.36 1.19 11.83
C ASP A 124 12.50 2.47 11.79
N GLY A 125 11.21 2.34 12.14
CA GLY A 125 10.27 3.46 12.29
C GLY A 125 9.50 3.84 11.02
N VAL A 126 9.81 3.24 9.87
CA VAL A 126 9.15 3.53 8.58
C VAL A 126 8.34 2.33 8.07
N PHE A 127 7.37 2.58 7.19
CA PHE A 127 6.62 1.49 6.55
C PHE A 127 7.55 0.75 5.57
N ASP A 128 7.68 -0.56 5.73
CA ASP A 128 8.62 -1.37 4.93
C ASP A 128 8.18 -2.83 4.98
N GLY A 129 7.88 -3.44 3.84
CA GLY A 129 7.25 -4.76 3.73
C GLY A 129 5.79 -4.68 3.27
N GLN A 130 4.95 -5.63 3.65
CA GLN A 130 3.52 -5.62 3.29
C GLN A 130 2.72 -4.71 4.21
N GLY A 131 1.77 -3.95 3.66
CA GLY A 131 0.91 -3.09 4.47
C GLY A 131 -0.29 -2.52 3.74
N GLU A 132 -1.26 -2.09 4.54
CA GLU A 132 -2.49 -1.42 4.15
C GLU A 132 -2.49 -0.03 4.78
N TYR A 133 -2.70 1.00 3.97
CA TYR A 133 -2.84 2.39 4.38
C TYR A 133 -4.21 2.90 3.93
N GLU A 134 -4.92 3.57 4.81
CA GLU A 134 -6.17 4.24 4.51
C GLU A 134 -6.08 5.69 4.99
N CYS A 135 -6.25 6.64 4.09
CA CYS A 135 -6.47 8.04 4.40
C CYS A 135 -7.90 8.37 3.99
N LYS A 136 -8.78 8.44 4.99
CA LYS A 136 -10.23 8.56 4.77
C LYS A 136 -10.56 9.79 3.94
N GLY A 137 -11.36 9.61 2.88
CA GLY A 137 -11.77 10.68 1.98
C GLY A 137 -10.72 11.06 0.94
N ASN A 138 -9.57 10.40 0.89
CA ASN A 138 -8.48 10.72 -0.03
C ASN A 138 -8.04 9.50 -0.84
N TYR A 139 -7.28 8.59 -0.22
CA TYR A 139 -6.81 7.39 -0.90
C TYR A 139 -6.55 6.24 0.08
N SER A 140 -6.58 5.02 -0.45
CA SER A 140 -6.09 3.83 0.23
C SER A 140 -5.10 3.07 -0.64
N TYR A 141 -4.13 2.42 0.00
CA TYR A 141 -3.14 1.60 -0.67
C TYR A 141 -2.96 0.28 0.07
N LYS A 142 -2.93 -0.82 -0.66
CA LYS A 142 -2.63 -2.16 -0.15
C LYS A 142 -1.54 -2.79 -1.00
N GLY A 143 -0.40 -3.12 -0.40
CA GLY A 143 0.68 -3.78 -1.13
C GLY A 143 2.02 -3.68 -0.43
N GLU A 144 3.07 -3.75 -1.24
CA GLU A 144 4.45 -3.64 -0.79
C GLU A 144 4.83 -2.17 -0.53
N TRP A 145 5.66 -1.98 0.49
CA TRP A 145 6.20 -0.71 0.95
C TRP A 145 7.71 -0.82 1.08
N LYS A 146 8.40 0.29 0.82
CA LYS A 146 9.84 0.42 1.04
C LYS A 146 10.14 1.83 1.49
N LYS A 147 10.70 1.98 2.69
CA LYS A 147 11.01 3.30 3.28
C LYS A 147 9.84 4.30 3.19
N SER A 148 8.63 3.88 3.54
CA SER A 148 7.39 4.66 3.48
C SER A 148 6.90 5.07 2.08
N HIS A 149 7.45 4.50 1.02
CA HIS A 149 6.96 4.65 -0.34
C HIS A 149 6.26 3.39 -0.83
N PHE A 150 5.25 3.52 -1.69
CA PHE A 150 4.69 2.36 -2.38
C PHE A 150 5.78 1.75 -3.26
N HIS A 151 5.92 0.44 -3.20
CA HIS A 151 6.93 -0.30 -3.93
C HIS A 151 6.37 -1.66 -4.33
N GLY A 152 7.04 -2.38 -5.23
CA GLY A 152 6.64 -3.75 -5.58
C GLY A 152 5.19 -3.80 -6.11
N LYS A 153 4.44 -4.85 -5.78
CA LYS A 153 3.04 -4.97 -6.19
C LYS A 153 2.10 -4.33 -5.19
N GLY A 154 1.08 -3.64 -5.68
CA GLY A 154 0.05 -3.07 -4.84
C GLY A 154 -1.20 -2.63 -5.59
N LYS A 155 -2.19 -2.20 -4.80
CA LYS A 155 -3.45 -1.64 -5.25
C LYS A 155 -3.65 -0.27 -4.58
N LEU A 156 -3.75 0.77 -5.38
CA LEU A 156 -4.03 2.15 -4.98
C LEU A 156 -5.47 2.50 -5.39
N ILE A 157 -6.24 3.05 -4.47
CA ILE A 157 -7.57 3.58 -4.71
C ILE A 157 -7.53 5.08 -4.37
N LEU A 158 -7.81 5.93 -5.34
CA LEU A 158 -7.99 7.38 -5.16
C LEU A 158 -9.49 7.66 -5.11
N GLU A 159 -10.01 8.03 -3.94
CA GLU A 159 -11.45 8.20 -3.72
C GLU A 159 -12.02 9.41 -4.47
N GLU A 160 -11.37 10.58 -4.33
CA GLU A 160 -11.82 11.82 -4.99
C GLU A 160 -11.78 11.69 -6.52
N ALA A 161 -10.72 11.10 -7.06
CA ALA A 161 -10.55 10.90 -8.51
C ALA A 161 -11.32 9.68 -9.05
N LYS A 162 -11.88 8.85 -8.15
CA LYS A 162 -12.49 7.54 -8.47
C LYS A 162 -11.57 6.67 -9.33
N GLU A 163 -10.29 6.64 -9.00
CA GLU A 163 -9.30 5.82 -9.71
C GLU A 163 -8.92 4.60 -8.89
N VAL A 164 -8.78 3.46 -9.56
CA VAL A 164 -8.24 2.23 -8.99
C VAL A 164 -7.09 1.76 -9.86
N TYR A 165 -5.88 1.75 -9.32
CA TYR A 165 -4.71 1.17 -9.96
C TYR A 165 -4.29 -0.11 -9.22
N GLU A 166 -4.05 -1.17 -9.96
CA GLU A 166 -3.47 -2.42 -9.45
C GLU A 166 -2.31 -2.83 -10.34
N GLY A 167 -1.11 -2.92 -9.77
CA GLY A 167 0.10 -3.16 -10.55
C GLY A 167 1.37 -2.94 -9.75
N GLU A 168 2.46 -2.73 -10.47
CA GLU A 168 3.77 -2.49 -9.88
C GLU A 168 4.00 -1.00 -9.56
N PHE A 169 4.84 -0.75 -8.56
CA PHE A 169 5.21 0.57 -8.04
C PHE A 169 6.72 0.65 -7.78
N VAL A 170 7.27 1.84 -8.00
CA VAL A 170 8.62 2.23 -7.58
C VAL A 170 8.56 3.65 -7.04
N ASP A 171 8.99 3.85 -5.80
CA ASP A 171 9.02 5.14 -5.10
C ASP A 171 7.69 5.91 -5.20
N SER A 172 6.59 5.22 -4.87
CA SER A 172 5.22 5.72 -4.94
C SER A 172 4.65 6.01 -6.33
N LYS A 173 5.40 5.71 -7.41
CA LYS A 173 4.94 5.88 -8.79
C LYS A 173 4.58 4.56 -9.45
N LYS A 174 3.53 4.57 -10.28
CA LYS A 174 3.14 3.43 -11.14
C LYS A 174 4.29 3.12 -12.09
N ASN A 175 4.80 1.90 -12.01
CA ASN A 175 5.90 1.39 -12.83
C ASN A 175 5.63 -0.07 -13.19
N GLY A 176 6.31 -0.65 -14.17
CA GLY A 176 6.12 -2.07 -14.51
C GLY A 176 4.74 -2.34 -15.14
N TYR A 177 4.17 -3.53 -14.96
CA TYR A 177 2.83 -3.81 -15.51
C TYR A 177 1.72 -3.47 -14.51
N GLY A 178 0.61 -2.91 -15.02
CA GLY A 178 -0.51 -2.54 -14.18
C GLY A 178 -1.80 -2.26 -14.94
N THR A 179 -2.89 -2.23 -14.17
CA THR A 179 -4.24 -1.92 -14.62
C THR A 179 -4.74 -0.68 -13.88
N LEU A 180 -5.22 0.33 -14.61
CA LEU A 180 -5.89 1.52 -14.10
C LEU A 180 -7.35 1.51 -14.53
N ILE A 181 -8.28 1.69 -13.60
CA ILE A 181 -9.70 1.94 -13.87
C ILE A 181 -10.00 3.36 -13.37
N VAL A 182 -10.64 4.18 -14.20
CA VAL A 182 -11.02 5.55 -13.84
C VAL A 182 -12.53 5.67 -13.90
N SER A 183 -13.18 6.07 -12.81
CA SER A 183 -14.63 6.34 -12.69
C SER A 183 -15.56 5.25 -13.25
N ASP A 184 -15.11 3.99 -13.29
CA ASP A 184 -15.76 2.88 -14.00
C ASP A 184 -16.10 3.20 -15.47
N GLN A 185 -15.34 4.11 -16.07
CA GLN A 185 -15.54 4.65 -17.41
C GLN A 185 -14.65 3.94 -18.42
N PHE A 186 -13.37 3.80 -18.10
CA PHE A 186 -12.43 3.06 -18.93
C PHE A 186 -11.40 2.31 -18.08
N LYS A 187 -10.90 1.21 -18.64
CA LYS A 187 -9.84 0.38 -18.08
C LYS A 187 -8.61 0.47 -18.97
N THR A 188 -7.47 0.83 -18.40
CA THR A 188 -6.17 0.88 -19.07
C THR A 188 -5.27 -0.22 -18.52
N GLU A 189 -4.74 -1.07 -19.38
CA GLU A 189 -3.88 -2.21 -19.04
C GLU A 189 -2.57 -2.05 -19.81
N GLY A 190 -1.41 -2.23 -19.18
CA GLY A 190 -0.14 -2.20 -19.92
C GLY A 190 1.08 -1.91 -19.06
N LYS A 191 2.17 -1.52 -19.74
CA LYS A 191 3.41 -1.10 -19.09
C LYS A 191 3.34 0.36 -18.65
N TRP A 192 3.82 0.65 -17.45
CA TRP A 192 3.85 1.95 -16.80
C TRP A 192 5.29 2.36 -16.49
N LYS A 193 5.55 3.65 -16.58
CA LYS A 193 6.81 4.26 -16.18
C LYS A 193 6.53 5.67 -15.67
N ASP A 194 6.94 5.95 -14.43
CA ASP A 194 6.75 7.26 -13.80
C ASP A 194 5.31 7.79 -13.94
N ASP A 195 4.33 6.98 -13.51
CA ASP A 195 2.89 7.29 -13.54
C ASP A 195 2.24 7.39 -14.93
N LYS A 196 3.01 7.12 -16.00
CA LYS A 196 2.53 7.22 -17.38
C LYS A 196 2.57 5.86 -18.06
N LEU A 197 1.54 5.56 -18.84
CA LEU A 197 1.55 4.40 -19.72
C LEU A 197 2.72 4.54 -20.73
N HIS A 198 3.54 3.51 -20.82
CA HIS A 198 4.80 3.52 -21.57
C HIS A 198 5.16 2.12 -22.05
N GLY A 199 5.19 1.92 -23.37
CA GLY A 199 5.28 0.60 -23.99
C GLY A 199 3.91 0.11 -24.44
N GLU A 200 3.76 -1.20 -24.58
CA GLU A 200 2.49 -1.81 -24.98
C GLU A 200 1.39 -1.57 -23.94
N GLY A 201 0.22 -1.16 -24.44
CA GLY A 201 -0.96 -0.93 -23.61
C GLY A 201 -2.27 -1.11 -24.37
N LYS A 202 -3.34 -1.22 -23.61
CA LYS A 202 -4.70 -1.45 -24.05
C LYS A 202 -5.66 -0.62 -23.22
N ILE A 203 -6.52 0.17 -23.86
CA ILE A 203 -7.63 0.88 -23.23
C ILE A 203 -8.93 0.19 -23.64
N THR A 204 -9.81 -0.09 -22.67
CA THR A 204 -11.14 -0.66 -22.89
C THR A 204 -12.18 0.29 -22.31
N PHE A 205 -13.13 0.74 -23.13
CA PHE A 205 -14.23 1.60 -22.69
C PHE A 205 -15.31 0.74 -22.03
N LEU A 206 -15.66 1.08 -20.78
CA LEU A 206 -16.62 0.34 -19.96
C LEU A 206 -18.04 0.95 -20.04
N LYS A 207 -18.14 2.18 -20.55
CA LYS A 207 -19.36 2.96 -20.78
C LYS A 207 -19.22 3.73 -22.10
N ASP A 208 -20.34 4.19 -22.64
CA ASP A 208 -20.35 5.14 -23.76
C ASP A 208 -19.82 6.49 -23.27
N ILE A 209 -18.73 6.97 -23.87
CA ILE A 209 -18.03 8.20 -23.47
C ILE A 209 -17.59 8.94 -24.74
N ASP A 210 -17.96 10.21 -24.85
CA ASP A 210 -17.67 11.05 -26.01
C ASP A 210 -18.07 10.40 -27.35
N LYS A 211 -17.09 9.94 -28.12
CA LYS A 211 -17.26 9.28 -29.44
C LYS A 211 -17.00 7.78 -29.38
N GLU A 212 -16.83 7.24 -28.18
CA GLU A 212 -16.42 5.86 -27.94
C GLU A 212 -17.56 5.10 -27.30
N GLU A 213 -17.97 4.02 -27.97
CA GLU A 213 -19.01 3.12 -27.47
C GLU A 213 -18.43 2.13 -26.47
N LYS A 214 -19.26 1.72 -25.52
CA LYS A 214 -18.94 0.69 -24.54
C LYS A 214 -18.47 -0.59 -25.23
N GLY A 215 -17.33 -1.11 -24.78
CA GLY A 215 -16.70 -2.31 -25.33
C GLY A 215 -15.64 -2.01 -26.40
N THR A 216 -15.52 -0.76 -26.85
CA THR A 216 -14.43 -0.35 -27.73
C THR A 216 -13.08 -0.60 -27.04
N ILE A 217 -12.13 -1.12 -27.80
CA ILE A 217 -10.78 -1.42 -27.34
C ILE A 217 -9.77 -0.69 -28.23
N ILE A 218 -8.84 0.04 -27.62
CA ILE A 218 -7.69 0.64 -28.31
C ILE A 218 -6.42 -0.08 -27.83
N LYS A 219 -5.66 -0.67 -28.75
CA LYS A 219 -4.37 -1.31 -28.48
C LYS A 219 -3.26 -0.58 -29.21
N GLY A 220 -2.11 -0.43 -28.57
CA GLY A 220 -0.93 0.11 -29.25
C GLY A 220 0.23 0.32 -28.30
N ASN A 221 1.26 0.99 -28.80
CA ASN A 221 2.42 1.37 -28.02
C ASN A 221 2.28 2.82 -27.53
N TYR A 222 2.78 3.11 -26.33
CA TYR A 222 2.66 4.42 -25.69
C TYR A 222 4.03 4.97 -25.33
N VAL A 223 4.22 6.27 -25.47
CA VAL A 223 5.43 6.99 -25.07
C VAL A 223 5.02 8.16 -24.19
N LYS A 224 5.38 8.08 -22.90
CA LYS A 224 5.04 9.09 -21.88
C LYS A 224 3.53 9.40 -21.83
N GLY A 225 2.71 8.36 -21.91
CA GLY A 225 1.25 8.45 -21.88
C GLY A 225 0.58 8.65 -23.23
N ASN A 226 1.34 9.00 -24.28
CA ASN A 226 0.77 9.28 -25.60
C ASN A 226 0.88 8.05 -26.50
N LEU A 227 -0.20 7.71 -27.20
CA LEU A 227 -0.22 6.64 -28.19
C LEU A 227 0.78 6.98 -29.32
N HIS A 228 1.61 6.02 -29.72
CA HIS A 228 2.69 6.22 -30.68
C HIS A 228 2.94 4.95 -31.48
N GLY A 229 3.15 5.11 -32.79
CA GLY A 229 3.32 4.03 -33.74
C GLY A 229 1.99 3.39 -34.18
N PRO A 230 2.06 2.17 -34.75
CA PRO A 230 0.88 1.42 -35.15
C PRO A 230 -0.01 1.07 -33.95
N SER A 231 -1.32 1.14 -34.17
CA SER A 231 -2.35 0.88 -33.17
C SER A 231 -3.61 0.33 -33.84
N GLU A 232 -4.43 -0.35 -33.05
CA GLU A 232 -5.68 -0.95 -33.49
C GLU A 232 -6.79 -0.47 -32.56
N LYS A 233 -7.85 0.09 -33.15
CA LYS A 233 -9.11 0.36 -32.48
C LYS A 233 -10.12 -0.68 -32.94
N ILE A 234 -10.62 -1.47 -32.00
CA ILE A 234 -11.54 -2.59 -32.21
C ILE A 234 -12.88 -2.19 -31.61
N TYR A 235 -13.90 -2.14 -32.45
CA TYR A 235 -15.27 -1.80 -32.05
C TYR A 235 -16.00 -3.05 -31.50
N PRO A 236 -17.08 -2.88 -30.71
CA PRO A 236 -17.84 -4.00 -30.14
C PRO A 236 -18.47 -4.92 -31.19
N ASP A 237 -18.78 -4.39 -32.38
CA ASP A 237 -19.28 -5.18 -33.51
C ASP A 237 -18.20 -5.98 -34.24
N GLY A 238 -16.93 -5.79 -33.87
CA GLY A 238 -15.78 -6.47 -34.45
C GLY A 238 -15.11 -5.70 -35.58
N ASP A 239 -15.62 -4.53 -35.98
CA ASP A 239 -14.95 -3.66 -36.94
C ASP A 239 -13.59 -3.20 -36.36
N ILE A 240 -12.60 -3.00 -37.23
CA ILE A 240 -11.25 -2.60 -36.83
C ILE A 240 -10.80 -1.36 -37.61
N LEU A 241 -10.39 -0.33 -36.89
CA LEU A 241 -9.68 0.82 -37.41
C LEU A 241 -8.19 0.73 -37.05
N TYR A 242 -7.36 0.51 -38.07
CA TYR A 242 -5.91 0.58 -37.94
C TYR A 242 -5.48 2.05 -37.98
N CYS A 243 -4.72 2.47 -36.98
CA CYS A 243 -4.23 3.84 -36.87
C CYS A 243 -2.70 3.86 -36.69
N VAL A 244 -2.06 4.94 -37.13
CA VAL A 244 -0.66 5.23 -36.82
C VAL A 244 -0.61 6.58 -36.14
N TYR A 245 -0.05 6.62 -34.94
CA TYR A 245 0.10 7.86 -34.16
C TYR A 245 1.56 8.30 -34.09
N ASP A 246 1.78 9.61 -34.06
CA ASP A 246 3.05 10.19 -33.65
C ASP A 246 2.80 11.06 -32.41
N ASN A 247 3.18 10.53 -31.24
CA ASN A 247 3.08 11.23 -29.95
C ASN A 247 1.66 11.76 -29.66
N GLY A 248 0.66 10.92 -29.90
CA GLY A 248 -0.76 11.23 -29.68
C GLY A 248 -1.46 11.86 -30.89
N VAL A 249 -0.73 12.27 -31.92
CA VAL A 249 -1.31 12.82 -33.15
C VAL A 249 -1.55 11.71 -34.17
N LEU A 250 -2.80 11.55 -34.63
CA LEU A 250 -3.15 10.59 -35.67
C LEU A 250 -2.54 11.03 -37.02
N THR A 251 -1.70 10.18 -37.61
CA THR A 251 -1.02 10.48 -38.89
C THR A 251 -1.61 9.70 -40.06
N LYS A 252 -2.05 8.45 -39.83
CA LYS A 252 -2.65 7.58 -40.85
C LYS A 252 -3.75 6.74 -40.21
N ALA A 253 -4.80 6.47 -40.98
CA ALA A 253 -5.88 5.58 -40.57
C ALA A 253 -6.35 4.71 -41.75
N ARG A 254 -6.64 3.43 -41.50
CA ARG A 254 -7.21 2.50 -42.47
C ARG A 254 -8.27 1.66 -41.77
N PHE A 255 -9.48 1.68 -42.31
CA PHE A 255 -10.61 0.94 -41.77
C PHE A 255 -10.77 -0.43 -42.42
N ARG A 256 -11.17 -1.43 -41.63
CA ARG A 256 -11.54 -2.78 -42.06
C ARG A 256 -12.83 -3.18 -41.33
N GLY A 257 -13.94 -3.24 -42.04
CA GLY A 257 -15.26 -3.51 -41.45
C GLY A 257 -16.43 -3.25 -42.40
N GLU A 258 -17.66 -3.44 -41.93
CA GLU A 258 -18.90 -3.23 -42.71
C GLU A 258 -19.33 -1.75 -42.79
N LYS A 259 -18.50 -0.84 -42.26
CA LYS A 259 -18.54 0.61 -42.53
C LYS A 259 -19.79 1.29 -41.97
N LYS A 260 -20.01 1.18 -40.65
CA LYS A 260 -21.04 1.96 -39.94
C LYS A 260 -20.62 3.37 -39.54
N TRP A 261 -19.32 3.67 -39.45
CA TRP A 261 -18.83 4.94 -38.91
C TRP A 261 -18.34 5.92 -39.99
N ASN A 262 -19.26 6.74 -40.52
CA ASN A 262 -18.96 7.87 -41.42
C ASN A 262 -18.61 9.14 -40.61
N TYR A 263 -17.55 9.14 -39.79
CA TYR A 263 -17.12 10.38 -39.12
C TYR A 263 -15.61 10.55 -39.08
N TYR A 264 -14.96 10.53 -40.25
CA TYR A 264 -13.70 11.26 -40.47
C TYR A 264 -13.63 11.69 -41.94
N LYS A 265 -14.37 12.73 -42.31
CA LYS A 265 -14.03 13.57 -43.46
C LYS A 265 -13.53 14.91 -42.92
N LYS A 266 -12.40 15.33 -43.48
CA LYS A 266 -11.63 16.55 -43.26
C LYS A 266 -12.46 17.76 -42.86
#